data_AF-A0A973UYP7-F1
#
_entry.id   AF-A0A973UYP7-F1
#
_cell.length_a   1.000
_cell.length_b   1.000
_cell.length_c   1.000
_cell.angle_alpha   90.00
_cell.angle_beta   90.00
_cell.angle_gamma   90.00
#
_symmetry.space_group_name_H-M   'P 1'
#
loop_
_entity.id
_entity.type
_entity.pdbx_description
1 polymer ?
#
loop_
_entity_poly.entity_id
_entity_poly.type
_entity_poly.pdbx_seq_one_letter_code
_entity_poly.pdbx_strand_id
1 'polypeptide(L)'
;MRLTVAQWRLLDRELDNEVDIHLIELDGPEVEAAGNAIRRTIWRLAGGWSRERRGAQDWPPDEQVASVVLTPAQWRMSMAALLRWAEVSDQLGKEDEAHTQRAISDVIMAALTDLRQCRHGGS
;
A
#
# COMPACT_ATOMS: atom_id res chain seq x y z
N MET A 1 5.52 -9.97 -0.96
CA MET A 1 4.05 -10.12 -0.96
C MET A 1 3.58 -10.17 -2.38
N ARG A 2 2.58 -11.00 -2.73
CA ARG A 2 2.01 -11.06 -4.08
C ARG A 2 0.59 -10.49 -4.04
N LEU A 3 0.33 -9.46 -4.84
CA LEU A 3 -1.00 -8.85 -5.04
C LEU A 3 -1.23 -8.67 -6.54
N THR A 4 -2.48 -8.53 -6.95
CA THR A 4 -2.81 -8.12 -8.33
C THR A 4 -2.41 -6.67 -8.55
N VAL A 5 -2.22 -6.26 -9.81
CA VAL A 5 -1.92 -4.86 -10.14
C VAL A 5 -3.06 -3.94 -9.69
N ALA A 6 -4.31 -4.35 -9.80
CA ALA A 6 -5.43 -3.59 -9.25
C ALA A 6 -5.28 -3.30 -7.75
N GLN A 7 -4.89 -4.31 -6.97
CA GLN A 7 -4.63 -4.16 -5.53
C GLN A 7 -3.42 -3.26 -5.24
N TRP A 8 -2.37 -3.34 -6.05
CA TRP A 8 -1.22 -2.43 -5.94
C TRP A 8 -1.57 -0.98 -6.25
N ARG A 9 -2.43 -0.74 -7.25
CA ARG A 9 -2.92 0.59 -7.62
C ARG A 9 -3.80 1.18 -6.53
N LEU A 10 -4.67 0.35 -5.94
CA LEU A 10 -5.46 0.74 -4.78
C LEU A 10 -4.57 1.16 -3.62
N LEU A 11 -3.56 0.36 -3.29
CA LEU A 11 -2.60 0.69 -2.22
C LEU A 11 -1.79 1.96 -2.52
N ASP A 12 -1.33 2.16 -3.77
CA ASP A 12 -0.64 3.40 -4.17
C ASP A 12 -1.53 4.63 -3.98
N ARG A 13 -2.81 4.53 -4.35
CA ARG A 13 -3.80 5.59 -4.18
C ARG A 13 -4.02 5.94 -2.71
N GLU A 14 -4.21 4.94 -1.84
CA GLU A 14 -4.39 5.22 -0.41
C GLU A 14 -3.13 5.82 0.23
N LEU A 15 -1.95 5.41 -0.22
CA LEU A 15 -0.69 6.01 0.23
C LEU A 15 -0.47 7.43 -0.32
N ASP A 16 -0.93 7.75 -1.54
CA ASP A 16 -0.93 9.12 -2.07
C ASP A 16 -1.81 10.01 -1.20
N ASN A 17 -3.03 9.55 -0.91
CA ASN A 17 -3.95 10.31 -0.08
C ASN A 17 -3.42 10.48 1.36
N GLU A 18 -2.83 9.44 1.96
CA GLU A 18 -2.22 9.53 3.31
C GLU A 18 -1.05 10.53 3.32
N VAL A 19 -0.19 10.51 2.30
CA VAL A 19 0.92 11.47 2.18
C VAL A 19 0.39 12.89 2.01
N ASP A 20 -0.62 13.09 1.17
CA ASP A 20 -1.23 14.41 0.94
C ASP A 20 -1.91 14.96 2.20
N ILE A 21 -2.59 14.12 2.99
CA ILE A 21 -3.18 14.53 4.27
C ILE A 21 -2.09 14.91 5.27
N HIS A 22 -1.04 14.11 5.44
CA HIS A 22 0.04 14.44 6.38
C HIS A 22 0.86 15.67 5.97
N LEU A 23 0.93 15.97 4.66
CA LEU A 23 1.47 17.23 4.16
C LEU A 23 0.61 18.43 4.59
N ILE A 24 -0.71 18.26 4.66
CA ILE A 24 -1.66 19.30 5.08
C ILE A 24 -1.71 19.43 6.61
N GLU A 25 -1.68 18.31 7.34
CA GLU A 25 -1.78 18.26 8.81
C GLU A 25 -0.45 18.57 9.53
N LEU A 26 0.66 18.74 8.77
CA LEU A 26 2.02 19.03 9.27
C LEU A 26 2.61 17.93 10.18
N ASP A 27 2.05 16.73 10.15
CA ASP A 27 2.30 15.66 11.14
C ASP A 27 3.48 14.73 10.79
N GLY A 28 4.48 15.24 10.06
CA GLY A 28 5.82 14.65 10.08
C GLY A 28 6.45 14.38 8.71
N PRO A 29 7.64 14.96 8.43
CA PRO A 29 8.46 14.64 7.26
C PRO A 29 8.79 13.14 7.12
N GLU A 30 8.76 12.40 8.21
CA GLU A 30 9.05 10.96 8.25
C GLU A 30 7.94 10.13 7.58
N VAL A 31 6.67 10.48 7.78
CA VAL A 31 5.52 9.79 7.17
C VAL A 31 5.52 10.05 5.67
N GLU A 32 5.74 11.30 5.26
CA GLU A 32 5.90 11.67 3.84
C GLU A 32 7.04 10.86 3.19
N ALA A 33 8.23 10.83 3.82
CA ALA A 33 9.38 10.13 3.29
C ALA A 33 9.13 8.62 3.16
N ALA A 34 8.52 8.01 4.18
CA ALA A 34 8.20 6.59 4.20
C ALA A 34 7.13 6.23 3.16
N GLY A 35 6.04 7.00 3.08
CA GLY A 35 4.98 6.81 2.09
C GLY A 35 5.50 6.93 0.66
N ASN A 36 6.26 7.99 0.38
CA ASN A 36 6.90 8.16 -0.92
C ASN A 36 7.91 7.04 -1.26
N ALA A 37 8.62 6.49 -0.27
CA ALA A 37 9.52 5.36 -0.50
C ALA A 37 8.76 4.08 -0.89
N ILE A 38 7.61 3.81 -0.26
CA ILE A 38 6.74 2.69 -0.60
C ILE A 38 6.21 2.86 -2.02
N ARG A 39 5.63 4.02 -2.32
CA ARG A 39 5.06 4.34 -3.63
C ARG A 39 6.09 4.23 -4.76
N ARG A 40 7.30 4.74 -4.57
CA ARG A 40 8.41 4.54 -5.53
C ARG A 40 8.69 3.07 -5.80
N THR A 41 8.61 2.23 -4.77
CA THR A 41 8.86 0.79 -4.91
C THR A 41 7.72 0.11 -5.67
N ILE A 42 6.47 0.49 -5.39
CA ILE A 42 5.28 0.02 -6.10
C ILE A 42 5.35 0.42 -7.59
N TRP A 43 5.67 1.68 -7.89
CA TRP A 43 5.77 2.18 -9.27
C TRP A 43 6.90 1.57 -10.10
N ARG A 44 7.87 0.88 -9.50
CA ARG A 44 8.83 0.07 -10.29
C ARG A 44 8.14 -1.06 -11.05
N LEU A 45 6.94 -1.48 -10.65
CA LEU A 45 6.13 -2.43 -11.41
C LEU A 45 5.68 -1.87 -12.77
N ALA A 46 5.43 -0.57 -12.86
CA ALA A 46 4.94 0.12 -14.05
C ALA A 46 6.07 0.59 -14.98
N GLY A 47 7.24 -0.07 -14.97
CA GLY A 47 8.33 0.25 -15.89
C GLY A 47 9.09 1.55 -15.59
N GLY A 48 8.80 2.25 -14.50
CA GLY A 48 9.61 3.35 -13.98
C GLY A 48 8.79 4.46 -13.33
N TRP A 49 9.06 4.72 -12.04
CA TRP A 49 8.59 5.92 -11.36
C TRP A 49 9.30 7.15 -11.94
N SER A 50 8.56 8.14 -12.44
CA SER A 50 9.06 9.52 -12.54
C SER A 50 8.01 10.48 -11.98
N ARG A 51 8.46 11.56 -11.34
CA ARG A 51 7.57 12.61 -10.79
C ARG A 51 6.66 13.23 -11.88
N GLU A 52 7.05 13.10 -13.14
CA GLU A 52 6.38 13.62 -14.34
C GLU A 52 5.42 12.59 -14.98
N ARG A 53 5.59 11.29 -14.72
CA ARG A 53 4.74 10.20 -15.22
C ARG A 53 3.76 9.70 -14.17
N ARG A 54 3.01 10.60 -13.53
CA ARG A 54 1.83 10.24 -12.72
C ARG A 54 0.63 9.85 -13.62
N GLY A 55 0.85 8.92 -14.56
CA GLY A 55 -0.14 8.50 -15.52
C GLY A 55 -0.51 7.03 -15.34
N ALA A 56 -1.80 6.74 -15.22
CA ALA A 56 -2.36 5.39 -15.16
C ALA A 56 -2.00 4.47 -16.36
N GLN A 57 -1.36 5.02 -17.40
CA GLN A 57 -1.17 4.39 -18.70
C GLN A 57 0.00 3.38 -18.74
N ASP A 58 0.91 3.41 -17.76
CA ASP A 58 2.11 2.57 -17.74
C ASP A 58 1.98 1.32 -16.82
N TRP A 59 0.83 1.14 -16.17
CA TRP A 59 0.61 -0.02 -15.31
C TRP A 59 0.38 -1.29 -16.14
N PRO A 60 0.89 -2.46 -15.71
CA PRO A 60 0.53 -3.73 -16.32
C PRO A 60 -0.98 -4.01 -16.14
N PRO A 61 -1.54 -5.04 -16.83
CA PRO A 61 -2.95 -5.41 -16.68
C PRO A 61 -3.35 -5.68 -15.23
N ASP A 62 -4.57 -5.31 -14.86
CA ASP A 62 -5.07 -5.29 -13.48
C ASP A 62 -5.03 -6.67 -12.80
N GLU A 63 -5.26 -7.76 -13.55
CA GLU A 63 -5.24 -9.14 -13.05
C GLU A 63 -3.82 -9.70 -12.89
N GLN A 64 -2.81 -9.02 -13.45
CA GLN A 64 -1.43 -9.48 -13.34
C GLN A 64 -1.00 -9.48 -11.88
N VAL A 65 -0.46 -10.61 -11.41
CA VAL A 65 0.09 -10.71 -10.05
C VAL A 65 1.53 -10.25 -10.05
N ALA A 66 1.82 -9.27 -9.19
CA ALA A 66 3.15 -8.72 -9.01
C ALA A 66 3.62 -8.84 -7.56
N SER A 67 4.93 -8.93 -7.37
CA SER A 67 5.55 -9.00 -6.04
C SER A 67 6.35 -7.74 -5.77
N VAL A 68 6.07 -7.10 -4.63
CA VAL A 68 6.90 -6.02 -4.09
C VAL A 68 7.50 -6.47 -2.76
N VAL A 69 8.77 -6.09 -2.57
CA VAL A 69 9.50 -6.27 -1.34
C VAL A 69 9.50 -4.94 -0.59
N LEU A 70 8.78 -4.91 0.53
CA LEU A 70 8.82 -3.83 1.50
C LEU A 70 9.35 -4.39 2.83
N THR A 71 9.93 -3.51 3.63
CA THR A 71 10.30 -3.84 5.01
C THR A 71 9.05 -4.07 5.87
N PRO A 72 9.17 -4.78 7.01
CA PRO A 72 8.03 -4.96 7.92
C PRO A 72 7.41 -3.65 8.42
N ALA A 73 8.22 -2.60 8.62
CA ALA A 73 7.72 -1.28 9.03
C ALA A 73 6.89 -0.62 7.92
N GLN A 74 7.39 -0.67 6.68
CA GLN A 74 6.65 -0.18 5.51
C GLN A 74 5.33 -0.94 5.31
N TRP A 75 5.33 -2.26 5.52
CA TRP A 75 4.10 -3.06 5.46
C TRP A 75 3.07 -2.66 6.52
N ARG A 76 3.50 -2.38 7.75
CA ARG A 76 2.60 -1.89 8.80
C ARG A 76 2.02 -0.52 8.46
N MET A 77 2.82 0.37 7.88
CA MET A 77 2.35 1.67 7.41
C MET A 77 1.30 1.52 6.31
N SER A 78 1.56 0.67 5.31
CA SER A 78 0.59 0.36 4.24
C SER A 78 -0.72 -0.20 4.79
N MET A 79 -0.66 -1.11 5.77
CA MET A 79 -1.85 -1.66 6.42
C MET A 79 -2.62 -0.58 7.19
N ALA A 80 -1.93 0.30 7.93
CA ALA A 80 -2.59 1.38 8.66
C ALA A 80 -3.33 2.35 7.72
N ALA A 81 -2.70 2.71 6.59
CA ALA A 81 -3.34 3.52 5.57
C ALA A 81 -4.59 2.83 4.99
N LEU A 82 -4.49 1.56 4.60
CA LEU A 82 -5.64 0.81 4.07
C LEU A 82 -6.81 0.74 5.06
N LEU A 83 -6.55 0.51 6.35
CA LEU A 83 -7.59 0.46 7.36
C LEU A 83 -8.27 1.83 7.56
N ARG A 84 -7.47 2.91 7.62
CA ARG A 84 -8.00 4.27 7.71
C ARG A 84 -8.91 4.59 6.50
N TRP A 85 -8.46 4.27 5.30
CA TRP A 85 -9.22 4.53 4.08
C TRP A 85 -10.42 3.60 3.90
N ALA A 86 -10.41 2.41 4.51
CA ALA A 86 -11.61 1.56 4.62
C ALA A 86 -12.69 2.21 5.48
N GLU A 87 -12.32 2.82 6.61
CA GLU A 87 -13.26 3.57 7.44
C GLU A 87 -13.85 4.78 6.70
N VAL A 88 -13.02 5.51 5.95
CA VAL A 88 -13.49 6.62 5.10
C VAL A 88 -14.42 6.10 3.99
N SER A 89 -14.08 4.98 3.35
CA SER A 89 -14.89 4.39 2.29
C SER A 89 -16.26 3.93 2.79
N ASP A 90 -16.32 3.31 3.98
CA ASP A 90 -17.59 2.98 4.65
C ASP A 90 -18.45 4.22 4.88
N GLN A 91 -17.86 5.30 5.42
CA GLN A 91 -18.57 6.57 5.68
C GLN A 91 -19.12 7.20 4.39
N LEU A 92 -18.48 6.94 3.26
CA LEU A 92 -18.89 7.41 1.93
C LEU A 92 -19.84 6.44 1.20
N GLY A 93 -20.22 5.32 1.83
CA GLY A 93 -21.10 4.31 1.22
C GLY A 93 -20.43 3.49 0.09
N LYS A 94 -19.09 3.43 0.07
CA LYS A 94 -18.29 2.67 -0.90
C LYS A 94 -17.90 1.29 -0.35
N GLU A 95 -18.90 0.45 -0.12
CA GLU A 95 -18.73 -0.83 0.58
C GLU A 95 -17.74 -1.78 -0.12
N ASP A 96 -17.77 -1.88 -1.45
CA ASP A 96 -16.85 -2.72 -2.22
C ASP A 96 -15.37 -2.28 -2.07
N GLU A 97 -15.15 -0.97 -2.02
CA GLU A 97 -13.82 -0.37 -1.86
C GLU A 97 -13.29 -0.65 -0.45
N ALA A 98 -14.13 -0.42 0.57
CA ALA A 98 -13.80 -0.72 1.97
C ALA A 98 -13.53 -2.22 2.19
N HIS A 99 -14.32 -3.10 1.58
CA HIS A 99 -14.11 -4.54 1.63
C HIS A 99 -12.76 -4.92 1.01
N THR A 100 -12.42 -4.35 -0.15
CA THR A 100 -11.15 -4.61 -0.82
C THR A 100 -9.96 -4.12 0.01
N GLN A 101 -10.05 -2.92 0.59
CA GLN A 101 -8.99 -2.36 1.44
C GLN A 101 -8.74 -3.22 2.69
N ARG A 102 -9.80 -3.73 3.34
CA ARG A 102 -9.70 -4.68 4.46
C ARG A 102 -9.09 -6.01 4.04
N ALA A 103 -9.55 -6.58 2.94
CA ALA A 103 -9.03 -7.85 2.44
C ALA A 103 -7.51 -7.79 2.15
N ILE A 104 -7.02 -6.68 1.58
CA ILE A 104 -5.58 -6.47 1.38
C ILE A 104 -4.86 -6.35 2.74
N SER A 105 -5.45 -5.66 3.71
CA SER A 105 -4.88 -5.52 5.06
C SER A 105 -4.72 -6.86 5.76
N ASP A 106 -5.72 -7.75 5.65
CA ASP A 106 -5.68 -9.10 6.22
C ASP A 106 -4.55 -9.94 5.60
N VAL A 107 -4.39 -9.85 4.27
CA VAL A 107 -3.27 -10.51 3.57
C VAL A 107 -1.92 -10.02 4.09
N ILE A 108 -1.75 -8.70 4.29
CA ILE A 108 -0.53 -8.12 4.86
C ILE A 108 -0.29 -8.62 6.28
N MET A 109 -1.32 -8.65 7.11
CA MET A 109 -1.23 -9.08 8.51
C MET A 109 -0.82 -10.55 8.63
N ALA A 110 -1.43 -11.43 7.83
CA ALA A 110 -1.07 -12.84 7.78
C ALA A 110 0.42 -13.03 7.44
N ALA A 111 0.89 -12.38 6.36
CA ALA A 111 2.29 -12.50 5.97
C ALA A 111 3.28 -11.92 7.00
N LEU A 112 2.92 -10.83 7.69
CA LEU A 112 3.75 -10.30 8.77
C LEU A 112 3.81 -11.24 9.97
N THR A 113 2.73 -11.96 10.25
CA THR A 113 2.65 -12.95 11.34
C THR A 113 3.53 -14.16 11.01
N ASP A 114 3.43 -14.68 9.79
CA ASP A 114 4.25 -15.80 9.31
C ASP A 114 5.75 -15.46 9.35
N LEU A 115 6.13 -14.26 8.90
CA LEU A 115 7.51 -13.78 8.95
C LEU A 115 8.05 -13.70 10.39
N ARG A 116 7.20 -13.39 11.38
CA ARG A 116 7.62 -13.41 12.79
C ARG A 116 7.81 -14.85 13.26
N GLN A 117 6.90 -15.75 12.95
CA GLN A 117 6.99 -17.16 13.36
C GLN A 117 8.23 -17.85 12.77
N CYS A 118 8.57 -17.62 11.49
CA CYS A 118 9.79 -18.14 10.88
C CYS A 118 11.08 -17.63 11.54
N ARG A 119 11.10 -16.39 12.05
CA ARG A 119 12.28 -15.83 12.74
C ARG A 119 12.48 -16.36 14.16
N HIS A 120 11.47 -16.96 14.78
CA HIS A 120 11.54 -17.50 16.14
C HIS A 120 11.65 -19.04 16.19
N GLY A 121 11.50 -19.73 15.04
CA GLY A 121 11.59 -21.19 14.94
C GLY A 121 12.96 -21.76 14.56
N GLY A 122 14.01 -20.92 14.49
CA GLY A 122 15.39 -21.35 14.26
C GLY A 122 16.23 -21.17 15.52
N SER A 123 16.24 -22.17 16.39
CA SER A 123 17.22 -22.31 17.48
C SER A 123 17.67 -23.77 17.56
#